data_AF-A0A7C3VTJ6-F1
#
_entry.id   AF-A0A7C3VTJ6-F1
#
_cell.length_a   1.000
_cell.length_b   1.000
_cell.length_c   1.000
_cell.angle_alpha   90.00
_cell.angle_beta   90.00
_cell.angle_gamma   90.00
#
_symmetry.space_group_name_H-M   'P 1'
#
loop_
_entity.id
_entity.type
_entity.pdbx_description
1 polymer ?
#
loop_
_entity_poly.entity_id
_entity_poly.type
_entity_poly.pdbx_seq_one_letter_code
_entity_poly.pdbx_strand_id
1 'polypeptide(L)'
;MFKGRKISLLLSFLFLLWPSLCPASSTQFQGFQRYEVHGSSWQDMLDGKAYFRDAFVGALTWISEAMDGETWGGSVVRPDLTFLYWNPITFHANYQGKTDCFTCPGWREPVCGSRSIVIRWLTDVQCWPTGLWTFHLWNNNTEFATPQFTLLPQIPPFPALSQSGNSTPYDNICKGPLDKRGRRQCVPCGGSYQEPYTIGQKGCAVVCAVMVLRYHGVTEGIDGRPVTAENLNAWLIAEGDGYGEYGDLNWEKIGLYSGGKVNYRRIQKAKATDASLREELCTYGPTIIRVDSPSGRQASHFVLATGRDYPAESTWLINDPAGGQQTTLAAKYNNRYYYFRRFTGPEFTWTDRLSGLTVRLYCPAELVLTDPQGRRTGRDPLSNTEYEEIPGSAYVDDSIVDLVNEEPVPPIMSLEVCEPMDGTYILQVIGTDAGAYSLYLRPADKTGRSAAQLLLSEIPISPGAIHQYQFEYSSVPGSLLKVGGNFDGKGQRPSDVNKFLSYANPLQARVQ
;
A
#
# COMPACT_ATOMS: atom_id res chain seq x y z
N MET A 1 -39.86 23.14 -9.56
CA MET A 1 -41.30 23.35 -9.36
C MET A 1 -41.62 23.01 -7.90
N PHE A 2 -41.64 23.99 -7.01
CA PHE A 2 -42.49 24.05 -5.80
C PHE A 2 -42.37 25.47 -5.21
N LYS A 3 -43.46 26.23 -5.36
CA LYS A 3 -43.82 27.42 -4.57
C LYS A 3 -43.96 26.95 -3.11
N GLY A 4 -43.61 27.64 -2.05
CA GLY A 4 -43.57 29.07 -1.77
C GLY A 4 -44.26 29.25 -0.42
N ARG A 5 -43.62 29.93 0.54
CA ARG A 5 -44.28 30.57 1.69
C ARG A 5 -43.42 31.73 2.17
N LYS A 6 -43.99 32.93 2.09
CA LYS A 6 -43.48 34.18 2.67
C LYS A 6 -43.70 34.13 4.18
N ILE A 7 -42.68 34.49 4.95
CA ILE A 7 -42.82 35.02 6.30
C ILE A 7 -42.08 36.37 6.28
N SER A 8 -42.84 37.43 6.58
CA SER A 8 -42.36 38.78 6.76
C SER A 8 -42.14 39.01 8.25
N LEU A 9 -40.92 39.32 8.67
CA LEU A 9 -40.68 40.00 9.94
C LEU A 9 -39.84 41.24 9.68
N LEU A 10 -40.33 42.35 10.22
CA LEU A 10 -39.78 43.70 10.13
C LEU A 10 -38.32 43.75 10.61
N LEU A 11 -37.44 44.34 9.78
CA LEU A 11 -36.19 44.91 10.25
C LEU A 11 -36.49 46.28 10.88
N SER A 12 -36.23 46.41 12.17
CA SER A 12 -36.04 47.70 12.83
C SER A 12 -34.54 48.01 12.82
N PHE A 13 -34.08 48.86 11.89
CA PHE A 13 -32.76 49.47 11.98
C PHE A 13 -32.83 50.67 12.92
N LEU A 14 -32.29 50.53 14.12
CA LEU A 14 -31.93 51.66 14.96
C LEU A 14 -30.58 52.19 14.45
N PHE A 15 -30.60 53.28 13.68
CA PHE A 15 -29.39 54.04 13.38
C PHE A 15 -28.98 54.81 14.64
N LEU A 16 -28.07 54.24 15.42
CA LEU A 16 -27.21 55.03 16.29
C LEU A 16 -26.04 55.52 15.45
N LEU A 17 -26.09 56.81 15.09
CA LEU A 17 -24.97 57.56 14.52
C LEU A 17 -23.80 57.51 15.52
N TRP A 18 -22.86 56.60 15.30
CA TRP A 18 -21.51 56.74 15.81
C TRP A 18 -20.74 57.64 14.84
N PRO A 19 -19.95 58.60 15.35
CA PRO A 19 -19.07 59.37 14.48
C PRO A 19 -18.11 58.41 13.80
N SER A 20 -17.93 58.61 12.51
CA SER A 20 -16.99 57.97 11.61
C SER A 20 -15.62 57.75 12.25
N LEU A 21 -15.43 56.58 12.85
CA LEU A 21 -14.14 55.94 12.97
C LEU A 21 -13.86 55.33 11.60
N CYS A 22 -12.82 55.78 10.91
CA CYS A 22 -12.24 54.98 9.83
C CYS A 22 -12.09 53.55 10.36
N PRO A 23 -12.55 52.51 9.65
CA PRO A 23 -12.29 51.16 10.12
C PRO A 23 -10.78 50.99 10.20
N ALA A 24 -10.28 50.68 11.40
CA ALA A 24 -8.87 50.42 11.60
C ALA A 24 -8.49 49.15 10.82
N SER A 25 -7.29 49.13 10.23
CA SER A 25 -6.72 47.92 9.65
C SER A 25 -6.82 46.79 10.67
N SER A 26 -7.34 45.64 10.26
CA SER A 26 -7.50 44.47 11.10
C SER A 26 -6.80 43.26 10.47
N THR A 27 -6.07 42.52 11.30
CA THR A 27 -5.37 41.29 10.91
C THR A 27 -5.73 40.20 11.89
N GLN A 28 -6.23 39.07 11.39
CA GLN A 28 -6.69 37.98 12.24
C GLN A 28 -6.28 36.62 11.67
N PHE A 29 -5.67 35.78 12.51
CA PHE A 29 -5.48 34.37 12.21
C PHE A 29 -6.82 33.61 12.31
N GLN A 30 -7.16 32.85 11.27
CA GLN A 30 -8.45 32.17 11.14
C GLN A 30 -8.38 30.67 11.44
N GLY A 31 -7.18 30.09 11.54
CA GLY A 31 -6.98 28.67 11.73
C GLY A 31 -6.07 28.03 10.71
N PHE A 32 -5.84 26.73 10.88
CA PHE A 32 -5.09 25.92 9.93
C PHE A 32 -6.03 25.15 9.02
N GLN A 33 -5.56 24.91 7.80
CA GLN A 33 -6.13 23.91 6.90
C GLN A 33 -5.03 22.94 6.46
N ARG A 34 -5.41 21.71 6.15
CA ARG A 34 -4.53 20.67 5.62
C ARG A 34 -4.99 20.28 4.22
N TYR A 35 -4.05 20.00 3.33
CA TYR A 35 -4.35 19.51 1.98
C TYR A 35 -4.15 17.99 1.95
N GLU A 36 -5.25 17.25 1.93
CA GLU A 36 -5.24 15.79 1.91
C GLU A 36 -4.92 15.28 0.50
N VAL A 37 -3.90 14.42 0.36
CA VAL A 37 -3.49 13.89 -0.95
C VAL A 37 -4.62 13.11 -1.64
N HIS A 38 -5.33 12.26 -0.90
CA HIS A 38 -6.39 11.39 -1.45
C HIS A 38 -7.64 12.15 -1.85
N GLY A 39 -8.06 13.12 -1.04
CA GLY A 39 -9.20 13.97 -1.34
C GLY A 39 -8.89 15.06 -2.36
N SER A 40 -7.60 15.28 -2.66
CA SER A 40 -7.10 16.40 -3.49
C SER A 40 -7.74 17.74 -3.11
N SER A 41 -7.98 17.95 -1.82
CA SER A 41 -8.80 19.04 -1.30
C SER A 41 -8.27 19.57 0.03
N TRP A 42 -8.59 20.84 0.26
CA TRP A 42 -8.34 21.50 1.54
C TRP A 42 -9.41 21.10 2.55
N GLN A 43 -8.96 20.71 3.74
CA GLN A 43 -9.80 20.39 4.89
C GLN A 43 -9.43 21.32 6.04
N ASP A 44 -10.42 21.75 6.82
CA ASP A 44 -10.14 22.44 8.08
C ASP A 44 -9.37 21.51 9.02
N MET A 45 -8.37 22.07 9.71
CA MET A 45 -7.58 21.31 10.67
C MET A 45 -8.35 21.18 11.98
N LEU A 46 -8.67 19.94 12.35
CA LEU A 46 -9.31 19.62 13.62
C LEU A 46 -8.25 19.30 14.68
N ASP A 47 -8.49 19.77 15.91
CA ASP A 47 -7.64 19.54 17.09
C ASP A 47 -6.14 19.89 16.90
N GLY A 48 -5.82 20.77 15.96
CA GLY A 48 -4.44 21.17 15.66
C GLY A 48 -3.57 20.00 15.17
N LYS A 49 -4.14 19.00 14.49
CA LYS A 49 -3.43 17.81 14.01
C LYS A 49 -3.34 17.75 12.49
N ALA A 50 -2.14 17.46 12.02
CA ALA A 50 -1.87 17.01 10.66
C ALA A 50 -1.34 15.56 10.70
N TYR A 51 -1.36 14.92 9.54
CA TYR A 51 -1.05 13.51 9.35
C TYR A 51 -0.03 13.34 8.21
N PHE A 52 0.64 12.19 8.18
CA PHE A 52 1.63 11.84 7.17
C PHE A 52 1.20 12.00 5.72
N ARG A 53 -0.11 11.93 5.47
CA ARG A 53 -0.72 11.95 4.14
C ARG A 53 -1.40 13.29 3.81
N ASP A 54 -1.14 14.31 4.62
CA ASP A 54 -1.38 15.69 4.26
C ASP A 54 -0.14 16.21 3.50
N ALA A 55 -0.31 16.68 2.26
CA ALA A 55 0.82 17.21 1.49
C ALA A 55 1.27 18.58 2.02
N PHE A 56 0.29 19.41 2.38
CA PHE A 56 0.51 20.79 2.80
C PHE A 56 -0.32 21.14 4.03
N VAL A 57 0.21 22.07 4.82
CA VAL A 57 -0.54 22.82 5.82
C VAL A 57 -0.52 24.30 5.43
N GLY A 58 -1.68 24.94 5.58
CA GLY A 58 -1.87 26.36 5.34
C GLY A 58 -2.38 27.07 6.59
N ALA A 59 -1.64 28.06 7.11
CA ALA A 59 -2.16 29.00 8.09
C ALA A 59 -2.98 30.09 7.38
N LEU A 60 -4.23 30.28 7.76
CA LEU A 60 -5.09 31.31 7.17
C LEU A 60 -5.03 32.61 7.96
N THR A 61 -4.75 33.71 7.27
CA THR A 61 -4.81 35.07 7.81
C THR A 61 -5.80 35.90 7.00
N TRP A 62 -6.77 36.51 7.69
CA TRP A 62 -7.65 37.50 7.12
C TRP A 62 -7.10 38.90 7.40
N ILE A 63 -7.03 39.71 6.35
CA ILE A 63 -6.69 41.14 6.42
C ILE A 63 -7.87 41.94 5.92
N SER A 64 -8.25 42.98 6.65
CA SER A 64 -9.26 43.95 6.24
C SER A 64 -8.77 45.38 6.42
N GLU A 65 -9.15 46.25 5.49
CA GLU A 65 -8.90 47.70 5.57
C GLU A 65 -7.41 48.08 5.67
N ALA A 66 -6.57 47.34 4.94
CA ALA A 66 -5.13 47.55 4.86
C ALA A 66 -4.74 49.00 4.56
N MET A 67 -3.74 49.53 5.27
CA MET A 67 -3.20 50.88 5.05
C MET A 67 -1.94 50.86 4.19
N ASP A 68 -1.73 51.95 3.43
CA ASP A 68 -0.59 52.07 2.51
C ASP A 68 0.75 51.82 3.24
N GLY A 69 1.57 50.92 2.69
CA GLY A 69 2.85 50.53 3.26
C GLY A 69 2.78 49.46 4.37
N GLU A 70 1.59 49.01 4.78
CA GLU A 70 1.49 47.89 5.72
C GLU A 70 2.06 46.60 5.13
N THR A 71 2.68 45.80 6.00
CA THR A 71 3.37 44.56 5.63
C THR A 71 2.93 43.39 6.49
N TRP A 72 2.78 42.22 5.86
CA TRP A 72 2.52 40.96 6.52
C TRP A 72 3.57 39.94 6.13
N GLY A 73 4.17 39.27 7.11
CA GLY A 73 5.16 38.23 6.90
C GLY A 73 4.87 37.03 7.79
N GLY A 74 5.60 35.95 7.54
CA GLY A 74 5.52 34.79 8.40
C GLY A 74 6.73 33.88 8.30
N SER A 75 6.88 33.03 9.30
CA SER A 75 7.77 31.87 9.26
C SER A 75 7.10 30.68 9.91
N VAL A 76 7.66 29.50 9.69
CA VAL A 76 7.33 28.31 10.44
C VAL A 76 8.61 27.64 10.92
N VAL A 77 8.64 27.35 12.22
CA VAL A 77 9.67 26.56 12.90
C VAL A 77 9.18 25.12 12.96
N ARG A 78 10.01 24.21 12.45
CA ARG A 78 9.75 22.77 12.38
C ARG A 78 10.24 22.07 13.66
N PRO A 79 9.83 20.81 13.91
CA PRO A 79 10.27 20.05 15.08
C PRO A 79 11.78 19.83 15.16
N ASP A 80 12.47 19.82 14.01
CA ASP A 80 13.93 19.69 13.91
C ASP A 80 14.68 21.03 14.06
N LEU A 81 13.97 22.09 14.46
CA LEU A 81 14.45 23.46 14.61
C LEU A 81 14.87 24.15 13.29
N THR A 82 14.62 23.53 12.13
CA THR A 82 14.72 24.23 10.85
C THR A 82 13.53 25.16 10.69
N PHE A 83 13.67 26.18 9.84
CA PHE A 83 12.61 27.14 9.58
C PHE A 83 12.44 27.44 8.09
N LEU A 84 11.21 27.77 7.72
CA LEU A 84 10.84 28.33 6.42
C LEU A 84 10.37 29.77 6.64
N TYR A 85 10.79 30.69 5.79
CA TYR A 85 10.39 32.11 5.84
C TYR A 85 9.67 32.50 4.55
N TRP A 86 8.57 33.23 4.67
CA TRP A 86 7.85 33.81 3.53
C TRP A 86 8.20 35.29 3.39
N ASN A 87 8.47 35.71 2.15
CA ASN A 87 8.66 37.13 1.85
C ASN A 87 7.44 37.95 2.28
N PRO A 88 7.63 39.16 2.83
CA PRO A 88 6.53 39.97 3.28
C PRO A 88 5.66 40.42 2.10
N ILE A 89 4.35 40.37 2.31
CA ILE A 89 3.34 40.95 1.44
C ILE A 89 3.14 42.40 1.87
N THR A 90 3.19 43.34 0.92
CA THR A 90 3.03 44.78 1.17
C THR A 90 1.76 45.29 0.50
N PHE A 91 0.98 46.10 1.19
CA PHE A 91 -0.16 46.80 0.61
C PHE A 91 0.25 48.18 0.09
N HIS A 92 -0.27 48.53 -1.09
CA HIS A 92 -0.09 49.83 -1.73
C HIS A 92 -1.45 50.40 -2.15
N ALA A 93 -1.79 51.61 -1.69
CA ALA A 93 -2.99 52.32 -2.15
C ALA A 93 -2.91 52.65 -3.65
N ASN A 94 -1.69 52.88 -4.17
CA ASN A 94 -1.43 53.01 -5.60
C ASN A 94 -0.15 52.25 -5.97
N TYR A 95 -0.24 51.35 -6.96
CA TYR A 95 0.91 50.60 -7.46
C TYR A 95 0.81 50.48 -8.99
N GLN A 96 1.78 51.07 -9.69
CA GLN A 96 1.88 51.02 -11.16
C GLN A 96 0.56 51.42 -11.88
N GLY A 97 -0.13 52.44 -11.35
CA GLY A 97 -1.39 52.94 -11.92
C GLY A 97 -2.63 52.11 -11.58
N LYS A 98 -2.49 51.03 -10.79
CA LYS A 98 -3.60 50.27 -10.19
C LYS A 98 -3.81 50.74 -8.75
N THR A 99 -5.04 50.64 -8.24
CA THR A 99 -5.40 51.02 -6.86
C THR A 99 -5.57 49.80 -5.96
N ASP A 100 -5.29 49.98 -4.67
CA ASP A 100 -5.45 48.98 -3.60
C ASP A 100 -4.83 47.63 -3.95
N CYS A 101 -3.50 47.58 -3.98
CA CYS A 101 -2.71 46.45 -4.47
C CYS A 101 -1.86 45.81 -3.36
N PHE A 102 -1.99 44.49 -3.22
CA PHE A 102 -1.04 43.66 -2.48
C PHE A 102 0.08 43.17 -3.41
N THR A 103 1.32 43.36 -2.99
CA THR A 103 2.53 42.93 -3.70
C THR A 103 3.35 42.00 -2.80
N CYS A 104 4.13 41.11 -3.40
CA CYS A 104 5.08 40.26 -2.67
C CYS A 104 6.29 39.98 -3.58
N PRO A 105 7.53 40.02 -3.05
CA PRO A 105 8.69 39.61 -3.82
C PRO A 105 8.53 38.19 -4.40
N GLY A 106 8.58 38.09 -5.73
CA GLY A 106 8.42 36.83 -6.47
C GLY A 106 7.04 36.62 -7.09
N TRP A 107 6.03 37.44 -6.75
CA TRP A 107 4.76 37.41 -7.48
C TRP A 107 4.92 38.02 -8.86
N ARG A 108 4.36 37.35 -9.88
CA ARG A 108 4.38 37.86 -11.27
C ARG A 108 3.47 39.07 -11.45
N GLU A 109 2.35 39.10 -10.72
CA GLU A 109 1.35 40.16 -10.80
C GLU A 109 0.85 40.52 -9.39
N PRO A 110 0.57 41.80 -9.11
CA PRO A 110 -0.06 42.21 -7.87
C PRO A 110 -1.54 41.81 -7.81
N VAL A 111 -2.06 41.64 -6.60
CA VAL A 111 -3.50 41.42 -6.35
C VAL A 111 -4.13 42.77 -6.00
N CYS A 112 -4.92 43.35 -6.90
CA CYS A 112 -5.43 44.72 -6.76
C CYS A 112 -6.96 44.81 -6.68
N GLY A 113 -7.46 45.99 -6.30
CA GLY A 113 -8.89 46.33 -6.28
C GLY A 113 -9.61 46.06 -4.96
N SER A 114 -8.87 45.75 -3.89
CA SER A 114 -9.42 45.52 -2.56
C SER A 114 -8.39 45.89 -1.50
N ARG A 115 -8.86 46.45 -0.38
CA ARG A 115 -8.08 46.69 0.85
C ARG A 115 -8.06 45.48 1.78
N SER A 116 -8.64 44.37 1.34
CA SER A 116 -8.83 43.15 2.10
C SER A 116 -8.35 41.94 1.29
N ILE A 117 -7.67 41.00 1.96
CA ILE A 117 -7.15 39.78 1.35
C ILE A 117 -7.16 38.64 2.37
N VAL A 118 -7.28 37.41 1.88
CA VAL A 118 -7.00 36.20 2.66
C VAL A 118 -5.68 35.62 2.20
N ILE A 119 -4.74 35.45 3.14
CA ILE A 119 -3.44 34.84 2.89
C ILE A 119 -3.46 33.41 3.43
N ARG A 120 -2.94 32.47 2.65
CA ARG A 120 -2.63 31.11 3.08
C ARG A 120 -1.12 30.93 3.11
N TRP A 121 -0.54 30.91 4.30
CA TRP A 121 0.89 30.65 4.49
C TRP A 121 1.13 29.15 4.37
N LEU A 122 1.71 28.72 3.23
CA LEU A 122 1.80 27.33 2.83
C LEU A 122 3.17 26.73 3.18
N THR A 123 3.17 25.56 3.83
CA THR A 123 4.34 24.68 3.97
C THR A 123 3.97 23.28 3.54
N ASP A 124 4.89 22.57 2.88
CA ASP A 124 4.81 21.13 2.71
C ASP A 124 5.11 20.44 4.05
N VAL A 125 4.39 19.34 4.32
CA VAL A 125 4.50 18.59 5.59
C VAL A 125 4.60 17.08 5.40
N GLN A 126 4.27 16.56 4.21
CA GLN A 126 4.34 15.14 3.93
C GLN A 126 5.77 14.62 4.12
N CYS A 127 5.91 13.53 4.86
CA CYS A 127 7.19 12.90 5.20
C CYS A 127 8.20 13.79 5.95
N TRP A 128 7.81 15.00 6.40
CA TRP A 128 8.66 15.82 7.26
C TRP A 128 8.71 15.31 8.71
N PRO A 129 9.64 15.84 9.54
CA PRO A 129 9.71 15.51 10.96
C PRO A 129 8.38 15.74 11.67
N THR A 130 7.99 14.73 12.43
CA THR A 130 6.80 14.68 13.26
C THR A 130 7.02 15.45 14.54
N GLY A 131 5.95 16.00 15.12
CA GLY A 131 6.03 16.86 16.29
C GLY A 131 5.36 18.21 16.13
N LEU A 132 5.69 19.14 17.01
CA LEU A 132 5.10 20.48 17.08
C LEU A 132 5.73 21.42 16.04
N TRP A 133 4.89 21.98 15.19
CA TRP A 133 5.23 23.02 14.23
C TRP A 133 4.68 24.36 14.73
N THR A 134 5.51 25.39 14.74
CA THR A 134 5.15 26.71 15.27
C THR A 134 5.25 27.76 14.18
N PHE A 135 4.13 28.38 13.82
CA PHE A 135 4.11 29.53 12.93
C PHE A 135 4.36 30.80 13.74
N HIS A 136 5.06 31.75 13.14
CA HIS A 136 5.20 33.12 13.63
C HIS A 136 4.69 34.03 12.54
N LEU A 137 3.66 34.83 12.83
CA LEU A 137 3.01 35.71 11.86
C LEU A 137 3.11 37.17 12.32
N TRP A 138 3.58 38.03 11.42
CA TRP A 138 3.88 39.43 11.74
C TRP A 138 3.04 40.39 10.88
N ASN A 139 2.64 41.51 11.50
CA ASN A 139 2.15 42.71 10.83
C ASN A 139 3.06 43.88 11.23
N ASN A 140 3.68 44.55 10.25
CA ASN A 140 4.62 45.65 10.47
C ASN A 140 5.71 45.31 11.51
N ASN A 141 6.33 44.14 11.36
CA ASN A 141 7.34 43.57 12.27
C ASN A 141 6.87 43.28 13.71
N THR A 142 5.57 43.43 14.00
CA THR A 142 4.99 43.04 15.30
C THR A 142 4.31 41.69 15.14
N GLU A 143 4.66 40.72 16.00
CA GLU A 143 4.05 39.39 15.99
C GLU A 143 2.60 39.50 16.48
N PHE A 144 1.65 39.14 15.62
CA PHE A 144 0.22 39.19 15.96
C PHE A 144 -0.35 37.79 16.28
N ALA A 145 0.31 36.73 15.82
CA ALA A 145 -0.10 35.35 16.10
C ALA A 145 1.08 34.37 16.04
N THR A 146 1.05 33.39 16.94
CA THR A 146 2.06 32.32 17.03
C THR A 146 1.40 30.93 17.02
N PRO A 147 0.57 30.60 15.99
CA PRO A 147 -0.27 29.40 16.04
C PRO A 147 0.55 28.13 15.83
N GLN A 148 0.09 27.03 16.41
CA GLN A 148 0.80 25.75 16.40
C GLN A 148 -0.08 24.61 15.90
N PHE A 149 0.54 23.63 15.25
CA PHE A 149 -0.07 22.35 14.95
C PHE A 149 0.93 21.21 15.20
N THR A 150 0.42 19.99 15.39
CA THR A 150 1.24 18.78 15.54
C THR A 150 1.11 17.90 14.30
N LEU A 151 2.23 17.58 13.66
CA LEU A 151 2.29 16.55 12.62
C LEU A 151 2.46 15.19 13.29
N LEU A 152 1.45 14.32 13.16
CA LEU A 152 1.47 12.97 13.71
C LEU A 152 2.11 11.98 12.74
N PRO A 153 2.85 10.96 13.24
CA PRO A 153 3.47 9.91 12.43
C PRO A 153 2.46 8.86 11.96
N GLN A 154 1.28 9.29 11.52
CA GLN A 154 0.11 8.44 11.29
C GLN A 154 -0.67 8.93 10.09
N ILE A 155 -1.40 8.04 9.42
CA ILE A 155 -2.48 8.45 8.52
C ILE A 155 -3.71 8.88 9.33
N PRO A 156 -4.64 9.67 8.76
CA PRO A 156 -5.89 9.98 9.43
C PRO A 156 -6.65 8.69 9.83
N PRO A 157 -7.35 8.68 10.97
CA PRO A 157 -8.10 7.49 11.41
C PRO A 157 -9.03 6.97 10.31
N PHE A 158 -8.95 5.68 10.02
CA PHE A 158 -9.84 5.01 9.07
C PHE A 158 -10.36 3.69 9.66
N PRO A 159 -11.53 3.19 9.20
CA PRO A 159 -12.20 2.05 9.81
C PRO A 159 -11.36 0.76 9.77
N ALA A 160 -11.19 0.12 10.92
CA ALA A 160 -10.69 -1.25 10.99
C ALA A 160 -11.81 -2.24 10.60
N LEU A 161 -11.43 -3.31 9.90
CA LEU A 161 -12.34 -4.38 9.50
C LEU A 161 -11.95 -5.68 10.20
N SER A 162 -12.95 -6.48 10.57
CA SER A 162 -12.74 -7.77 11.23
C SER A 162 -13.00 -8.91 10.24
N GLN A 163 -12.14 -9.93 10.27
CA GLN A 163 -12.44 -11.22 9.64
C GLN A 163 -13.26 -12.13 10.56
N SER A 164 -13.21 -11.91 11.88
CA SER A 164 -13.72 -12.84 12.89
C SER A 164 -15.22 -13.09 12.73
N GLY A 165 -15.62 -14.36 12.84
CA GLY A 165 -17.01 -14.77 12.70
C GLY A 165 -17.51 -14.87 11.24
N ASN A 166 -16.68 -14.52 10.24
CA ASN A 166 -17.05 -14.68 8.84
C ASN A 166 -17.04 -16.16 8.44
N SER A 167 -18.22 -16.71 8.16
CA SER A 167 -18.42 -18.11 7.77
C SER A 167 -18.35 -18.36 6.27
N THR A 168 -18.14 -17.31 5.45
CA THR A 168 -17.98 -17.44 4.00
C THR A 168 -16.77 -18.32 3.70
N PRO A 169 -16.86 -19.30 2.79
CA PRO A 169 -15.71 -20.06 2.32
C PRO A 169 -14.60 -19.12 1.82
N TYR A 170 -13.37 -19.37 2.27
CA TYR A 170 -12.21 -18.55 1.93
C TYR A 170 -11.82 -18.76 0.47
N ASP A 171 -11.59 -20.00 0.06
CA ASP A 171 -11.18 -20.34 -1.29
C ASP A 171 -11.59 -21.78 -1.60
N ASN A 172 -10.88 -22.42 -2.54
CA ASN A 172 -11.10 -23.80 -2.92
C ASN A 172 -10.26 -24.80 -2.10
N ILE A 173 -9.68 -24.41 -0.95
CA ILE A 173 -8.94 -25.33 -0.07
C ILE A 173 -9.81 -25.80 1.10
N CYS A 174 -9.66 -27.07 1.42
CA CYS A 174 -10.34 -27.76 2.49
C CYS A 174 -9.36 -28.19 3.57
N LYS A 175 -9.90 -28.47 4.76
CA LYS A 175 -9.12 -29.02 5.89
C LYS A 175 -8.63 -30.42 5.56
N GLY A 176 -7.34 -30.54 5.27
CA GLY A 176 -6.67 -31.81 4.99
C GLY A 176 -6.25 -32.58 6.26
N PRO A 177 -5.58 -33.73 6.08
CA PRO A 177 -5.02 -34.51 7.18
C PRO A 177 -3.78 -33.81 7.76
N LEU A 178 -3.34 -34.28 8.93
CA LEU A 178 -2.07 -33.85 9.50
C LEU A 178 -0.90 -34.59 8.83
N ASP A 179 0.17 -33.88 8.50
CA ASP A 179 1.42 -34.48 8.04
C ASP A 179 2.19 -35.15 9.19
N LYS A 180 3.30 -35.83 8.87
CA LYS A 180 4.15 -36.52 9.87
C LYS A 180 4.73 -35.59 10.95
N ARG A 181 4.71 -34.27 10.73
CA ARG A 181 5.17 -33.22 11.65
C ARG A 181 3.98 -32.57 12.39
N GLY A 182 2.77 -33.12 12.26
CA GLY A 182 1.55 -32.62 12.89
C GLY A 182 1.00 -31.33 12.25
N ARG A 183 1.45 -30.98 11.05
CA ARG A 183 1.00 -29.79 10.32
C ARG A 183 -0.21 -30.13 9.46
N ARG A 184 -1.25 -29.30 9.48
CA ARG A 184 -2.40 -29.55 8.62
C ARG A 184 -2.04 -29.24 7.17
N GLN A 185 -2.28 -30.21 6.30
CA GLN A 185 -2.11 -30.02 4.87
C GLN A 185 -3.29 -29.20 4.35
N CYS A 186 -3.01 -28.11 3.63
CA CYS A 186 -4.02 -27.45 2.83
C CYS A 186 -4.16 -28.26 1.55
N VAL A 187 -5.35 -28.77 1.27
CA VAL A 187 -5.63 -29.61 0.10
C VAL A 187 -6.81 -29.01 -0.66
N PRO A 188 -6.85 -29.11 -2.01
CA PRO A 188 -8.02 -28.71 -2.76
C PRO A 188 -9.28 -29.42 -2.27
N CYS A 189 -10.40 -28.70 -2.23
CA CYS A 189 -11.70 -29.28 -1.92
C CYS A 189 -12.11 -30.28 -3.02
N GLY A 190 -12.58 -31.45 -2.59
CA GLY A 190 -12.94 -32.54 -3.49
C GLY A 190 -12.65 -33.93 -2.89
N GLY A 191 -13.34 -34.95 -3.40
CA GLY A 191 -13.21 -36.33 -2.89
C GLY A 191 -13.58 -36.42 -1.39
N SER A 192 -12.64 -36.90 -0.57
CA SER A 192 -12.84 -37.09 0.87
C SER A 192 -12.75 -35.81 1.71
N TYR A 193 -12.34 -34.68 1.13
CA TYR A 193 -12.16 -33.41 1.84
C TYR A 193 -13.21 -32.40 1.38
N GLN A 194 -14.17 -32.10 2.26
CA GLN A 194 -15.36 -31.29 1.94
C GLN A 194 -15.54 -30.09 2.87
N GLU A 195 -14.72 -29.95 3.91
CA GLU A 195 -14.84 -28.85 4.87
C GLU A 195 -13.90 -27.69 4.47
N PRO A 196 -14.42 -26.60 3.86
CA PRO A 196 -13.59 -25.47 3.45
C PRO A 196 -13.09 -24.68 4.66
N TYR A 197 -11.98 -23.98 4.49
CA TYR A 197 -11.65 -22.90 5.40
C TYR A 197 -12.59 -21.72 5.17
N THR A 198 -12.83 -20.92 6.22
CA THR A 198 -13.62 -19.68 6.10
C THR A 198 -12.73 -18.44 6.09
N ILE A 199 -13.27 -17.32 5.61
CA ILE A 199 -12.63 -16.00 5.73
C ILE A 199 -12.29 -15.70 7.20
N GLY A 200 -13.13 -16.12 8.15
CA GLY A 200 -12.82 -15.97 9.58
C GLY A 200 -11.55 -16.68 10.02
N GLN A 201 -11.19 -17.80 9.39
CA GLN A 201 -10.00 -18.59 9.71
C GLN A 201 -8.75 -18.10 8.99
N LYS A 202 -8.84 -17.80 7.68
CA LYS A 202 -7.68 -17.50 6.81
C LYS A 202 -7.72 -16.15 6.07
N GLY A 203 -8.74 -15.33 6.30
CA GLY A 203 -9.04 -14.13 5.51
C GLY A 203 -8.23 -12.87 5.84
N CYS A 204 -7.17 -12.93 6.65
CA CYS A 204 -6.42 -11.74 7.08
C CYS A 204 -5.88 -10.91 5.91
N ALA A 205 -5.34 -11.60 4.90
CA ALA A 205 -4.85 -10.97 3.67
C ALA A 205 -5.96 -10.24 2.90
N VAL A 206 -7.12 -10.88 2.73
CA VAL A 206 -8.28 -10.34 2.01
C VAL A 206 -8.84 -9.12 2.73
N VAL A 207 -9.01 -9.19 4.05
CA VAL A 207 -9.54 -8.08 4.84
C VAL A 207 -8.56 -6.90 4.86
N CYS A 208 -7.25 -7.15 4.94
CA CYS A 208 -6.24 -6.09 4.79
C CYS A 208 -6.28 -5.45 3.39
N ALA A 209 -6.43 -6.25 2.33
CA ALA A 209 -6.54 -5.74 0.97
C ALA A 209 -7.79 -4.85 0.81
N VAL A 210 -8.93 -5.22 1.40
CA VAL A 210 -10.15 -4.38 1.43
C VAL A 210 -9.90 -3.05 2.13
N MET A 211 -9.21 -3.05 3.27
CA MET A 211 -8.86 -1.81 3.98
C MET A 211 -8.00 -0.88 3.11
N VAL A 212 -6.99 -1.43 2.44
CA VAL A 212 -6.13 -0.68 1.49
C VAL A 212 -6.93 -0.12 0.32
N LEU A 213 -7.74 -0.95 -0.33
CA LEU A 213 -8.58 -0.54 -1.46
C LEU A 213 -9.49 0.63 -1.08
N ARG A 214 -10.19 0.51 0.05
CA ARG A 214 -11.08 1.57 0.56
C ARG A 214 -10.32 2.84 0.92
N TYR A 215 -9.13 2.71 1.52
CA TYR A 215 -8.28 3.86 1.83
C TYR A 215 -7.91 4.65 0.56
N HIS A 216 -7.59 3.98 -0.53
CA HIS A 216 -7.29 4.60 -1.83
C HIS A 216 -8.54 4.99 -2.64
N GLY A 217 -9.72 5.07 -2.01
CA GLY A 217 -10.96 5.51 -2.66
C GLY A 217 -11.59 4.49 -3.61
N VAL A 218 -11.18 3.22 -3.56
CA VAL A 218 -11.81 2.15 -4.34
C VAL A 218 -13.03 1.63 -3.58
N THR A 219 -14.20 2.16 -3.94
CA THR A 219 -15.49 1.78 -3.33
C THR A 219 -16.18 0.63 -4.06
N GLU A 220 -15.89 0.43 -5.34
CA GLU A 220 -16.39 -0.65 -6.18
C GLU A 220 -15.24 -1.36 -6.91
N GLY A 221 -15.32 -2.68 -7.02
CA GLY A 221 -14.40 -3.49 -7.82
C GLY A 221 -14.66 -3.37 -9.33
N ILE A 222 -13.78 -3.98 -10.12
CA ILE A 222 -13.92 -4.04 -11.59
C ILE A 222 -15.19 -4.79 -12.05
N ASP A 223 -15.77 -5.60 -11.17
CA ASP A 223 -17.05 -6.28 -11.37
C ASP A 223 -18.28 -5.42 -11.02
N GLY A 224 -18.08 -4.15 -10.63
CA GLY A 224 -19.11 -3.20 -10.25
C GLY A 224 -19.74 -3.47 -8.87
N ARG A 225 -19.15 -4.36 -8.06
CA ARG A 225 -19.66 -4.67 -6.72
C ARG A 225 -18.95 -3.84 -5.65
N PRO A 226 -19.64 -3.50 -4.54
CA PRO A 226 -19.00 -2.82 -3.42
C PRO A 226 -17.79 -3.59 -2.90
N VAL A 227 -16.70 -2.90 -2.58
CA VAL A 227 -15.50 -3.52 -2.04
C VAL A 227 -15.75 -3.99 -0.60
N THR A 228 -16.04 -5.28 -0.43
CA THR A 228 -16.13 -5.99 0.86
C THR A 228 -15.23 -7.22 0.84
N ALA A 229 -15.02 -7.85 2.00
CA ALA A 229 -14.22 -9.08 2.07
C ALA A 229 -14.84 -10.19 1.23
N GLU A 230 -16.16 -10.35 1.31
CA GLU A 230 -16.93 -11.37 0.59
C GLU A 230 -16.91 -11.14 -0.92
N ASN A 231 -17.08 -9.90 -1.37
CA ASN A 231 -17.11 -9.59 -2.80
C ASN A 231 -15.72 -9.72 -3.43
N LEU A 232 -14.67 -9.21 -2.77
CA LEU A 232 -13.30 -9.41 -3.23
C LEU A 232 -12.96 -10.91 -3.27
N ASN A 233 -13.32 -11.65 -2.23
CA ASN A 233 -13.08 -13.09 -2.14
C ASN A 233 -13.78 -13.85 -3.27
N ALA A 234 -15.07 -13.58 -3.50
CA ALA A 234 -15.84 -14.20 -4.57
C ALA A 234 -15.25 -13.90 -5.95
N TRP A 235 -14.79 -12.66 -6.18
CA TRP A 235 -14.13 -12.29 -7.43
C TRP A 235 -12.79 -13.02 -7.62
N LEU A 236 -11.97 -13.11 -6.59
CA LEU A 236 -10.70 -13.85 -6.62
C LEU A 236 -10.90 -15.34 -6.96
N ILE A 237 -11.93 -15.97 -6.39
CA ILE A 237 -12.30 -17.36 -6.71
C ILE A 237 -12.75 -17.47 -8.17
N ALA A 238 -13.61 -16.55 -8.63
CA ALA A 238 -14.15 -16.57 -9.98
C ALA A 238 -13.10 -16.35 -11.08
N GLU A 239 -12.02 -15.62 -10.77
CA GLU A 239 -10.88 -15.43 -11.68
C GLU A 239 -10.07 -16.71 -11.91
N GLY A 240 -10.17 -17.71 -11.02
CA GLY A 240 -9.48 -19.01 -11.15
C GLY A 240 -8.00 -19.00 -10.76
N ASP A 241 -7.37 -17.82 -10.69
CA ASP A 241 -5.97 -17.60 -10.27
C ASP A 241 -5.84 -16.50 -9.19
N GLY A 242 -6.92 -16.20 -8.47
CA GLY A 242 -6.92 -15.29 -7.32
C GLY A 242 -6.23 -15.87 -6.08
N TYR A 243 -6.09 -17.19 -6.02
CA TYR A 243 -5.41 -17.93 -4.97
C TYR A 243 -4.45 -18.95 -5.57
N GLY A 244 -3.41 -19.30 -4.82
CA GLY A 244 -2.54 -20.43 -5.15
C GLY A 244 -3.14 -21.75 -4.73
N GLU A 245 -2.46 -22.84 -5.07
CA GLU A 245 -2.90 -24.21 -4.79
C GLU A 245 -3.17 -24.47 -3.29
N TYR A 246 -2.47 -23.73 -2.42
CA TYR A 246 -2.58 -23.85 -0.95
C TYR A 246 -3.24 -22.63 -0.30
N GLY A 247 -3.92 -21.80 -1.10
CA GLY A 247 -4.75 -20.70 -0.64
C GLY A 247 -4.03 -19.40 -0.33
N ASP A 248 -2.78 -19.25 -0.72
CA ASP A 248 -2.09 -17.98 -0.60
C ASP A 248 -2.63 -16.98 -1.63
N LEU A 249 -2.99 -15.78 -1.15
CA LEU A 249 -3.60 -14.73 -1.97
C LEU A 249 -2.66 -14.32 -3.11
N ASN A 250 -3.20 -14.17 -4.31
CA ASN A 250 -2.49 -13.54 -5.41
C ASN A 250 -2.58 -12.01 -5.30
N TRP A 251 -1.55 -11.38 -4.74
CA TRP A 251 -1.55 -9.94 -4.44
C TRP A 251 -1.61 -9.04 -5.68
N GLU A 252 -1.08 -9.48 -6.83
CA GLU A 252 -1.18 -8.74 -8.10
C GLU A 252 -2.65 -8.55 -8.53
N LYS A 253 -3.53 -9.48 -8.15
CA LYS A 253 -4.96 -9.40 -8.45
C LYS A 253 -5.67 -8.26 -7.73
N ILE A 254 -5.10 -7.73 -6.65
CA ILE A 254 -5.66 -6.55 -5.97
C ILE A 254 -5.59 -5.32 -6.86
N GLY A 255 -4.49 -5.17 -7.62
CA GLY A 255 -4.37 -4.09 -8.60
C GLY A 255 -5.39 -4.25 -9.74
N LEU A 256 -5.55 -5.46 -10.26
CA LEU A 256 -6.55 -5.76 -11.29
C LEU A 256 -7.99 -5.52 -10.81
N TYR A 257 -8.33 -6.00 -9.60
CA TYR A 257 -9.65 -5.81 -8.99
C TYR A 257 -10.01 -4.33 -8.85
N SER A 258 -9.03 -3.47 -8.57
CA SER A 258 -9.23 -2.02 -8.47
C SER A 258 -9.46 -1.31 -9.81
N GLY A 259 -9.39 -2.03 -10.93
CA GLY A 259 -9.36 -1.43 -12.28
C GLY A 259 -8.06 -0.67 -12.56
N GLY A 260 -6.95 -1.06 -11.92
CA GLY A 260 -5.66 -0.39 -12.05
C GLY A 260 -5.53 0.94 -11.26
N LYS A 261 -6.46 1.23 -10.35
CA LYS A 261 -6.41 2.41 -9.45
C LYS A 261 -5.39 2.25 -8.33
N VAL A 262 -5.19 1.02 -7.86
CA VAL A 262 -4.19 0.65 -6.86
C VAL A 262 -3.11 -0.17 -7.54
N ASN A 263 -1.85 0.12 -7.25
CA ASN A 263 -0.71 -0.69 -7.69
C ASN A 263 -0.08 -1.40 -6.50
N TYR A 264 0.23 -2.68 -6.67
CA TYR A 264 0.86 -3.54 -5.66
C TYR A 264 2.34 -3.71 -5.97
N ARG A 265 3.19 -3.63 -4.94
CA ARG A 265 4.59 -4.03 -5.04
C ARG A 265 5.06 -4.72 -3.78
N ARG A 266 5.68 -5.88 -3.93
CA ARG A 266 6.36 -6.55 -2.82
C ARG A 266 7.68 -5.85 -2.52
N ILE A 267 7.96 -5.65 -1.24
CA ILE A 267 9.25 -5.13 -0.78
C ILE A 267 10.06 -6.30 -0.22
N GLN A 268 11.33 -6.37 -0.62
CA GLN A 268 12.24 -7.43 -0.18
C GLN A 268 12.40 -7.41 1.34
N LYS A 269 12.50 -8.60 1.92
CA LYS A 269 12.67 -8.77 3.37
C LYS A 269 13.90 -8.03 3.90
N ALA A 270 15.04 -8.10 3.22
CA ALA A 270 16.25 -7.41 3.68
C ALA A 270 16.11 -5.88 3.68
N LYS A 271 15.19 -5.33 2.87
CA LYS A 271 14.89 -3.90 2.80
C LYS A 271 13.78 -3.48 3.76
N ALA A 272 13.08 -4.42 4.39
CA ALA A 272 11.98 -4.14 5.31
C ALA A 272 12.49 -3.71 6.69
N THR A 273 12.78 -2.42 6.83
CA THR A 273 13.22 -1.75 8.07
C THR A 273 12.19 -0.74 8.55
N ASP A 274 12.27 -0.31 9.82
CA ASP A 274 11.37 0.72 10.35
C ASP A 274 11.46 2.05 9.59
N ALA A 275 12.67 2.42 9.15
CA ALA A 275 12.87 3.61 8.33
C ALA A 275 12.15 3.48 6.98
N SER A 276 12.27 2.33 6.32
CA SER A 276 11.57 2.08 5.06
C SER A 276 10.04 1.99 5.22
N LEU A 277 9.54 1.38 6.30
CA LEU A 277 8.11 1.30 6.57
C LEU A 277 7.52 2.68 6.88
N ARG A 278 8.28 3.55 7.58
CA ARG A 278 7.90 4.97 7.77
C ARG A 278 7.76 5.68 6.43
N GLU A 279 8.74 5.50 5.56
CA GLU A 279 8.75 6.09 4.22
C GLU A 279 7.55 5.58 3.40
N GLU A 280 7.24 4.28 3.43
CA GLU A 280 6.04 3.74 2.77
C GLU A 280 4.76 4.38 3.29
N LEU A 281 4.62 4.49 4.61
CA LEU A 281 3.41 5.03 5.24
C LEU A 281 3.21 6.51 4.94
N CYS A 282 4.28 7.31 4.95
CA CYS A 282 4.18 8.73 4.65
C CYS A 282 4.03 9.00 3.16
N THR A 283 4.65 8.20 2.30
CA THR A 283 4.61 8.42 0.85
C THR A 283 3.42 7.76 0.18
N TYR A 284 2.92 6.61 0.63
CA TYR A 284 1.86 5.88 -0.06
C TYR A 284 0.63 5.62 0.83
N GLY A 285 0.81 5.50 2.15
CA GLY A 285 -0.28 5.28 3.10
C GLY A 285 -0.23 3.89 3.75
N PRO A 286 -1.37 3.35 4.22
CA PRO A 286 -1.40 2.14 5.03
C PRO A 286 -0.74 0.96 4.29
N THR A 287 0.10 0.25 5.01
CA THR A 287 0.99 -0.78 4.45
C THR A 287 0.68 -2.12 5.12
N ILE A 288 0.48 -3.18 4.33
CA ILE A 288 0.22 -4.52 4.88
C ILE A 288 1.54 -5.13 5.33
N ILE A 289 1.61 -5.56 6.60
CA ILE A 289 2.81 -6.16 7.18
C ILE A 289 2.55 -7.62 7.58
N ARG A 290 3.55 -8.49 7.40
CA ARG A 290 3.52 -9.87 7.89
C ARG A 290 4.01 -9.91 9.33
N VAL A 291 3.25 -10.53 10.20
CA VAL A 291 3.60 -10.77 11.60
C VAL A 291 3.52 -12.26 11.91
N ASP A 292 4.29 -12.71 12.89
CA ASP A 292 4.10 -14.04 13.46
C ASP A 292 2.91 -14.01 14.42
N SER A 293 2.15 -15.09 14.50
CA SER A 293 1.04 -15.24 15.43
C SER A 293 1.53 -15.04 16.87
N PRO A 294 0.69 -14.48 17.77
CA PRO A 294 1.08 -14.24 19.16
C PRO A 294 1.58 -15.49 19.91
N SER A 295 1.20 -16.69 19.46
CA SER A 295 1.65 -17.95 20.07
C SER A 295 3.08 -18.38 19.71
N GLY A 296 3.78 -17.65 18.84
CA GLY A 296 5.19 -17.90 18.51
C GLY A 296 5.44 -19.19 17.71
N ARG A 297 4.39 -19.95 17.36
CA ARG A 297 4.46 -20.96 16.30
C ARG A 297 4.63 -20.23 14.98
N GLN A 298 5.33 -20.84 14.01
CA GLN A 298 5.53 -20.33 12.63
C GLN A 298 4.19 -20.19 11.90
N ALA A 299 3.41 -19.21 12.35
CA ALA A 299 2.04 -19.00 12.02
C ALA A 299 1.95 -17.57 11.53
N SER A 300 1.87 -17.40 10.23
CA SER A 300 1.90 -16.10 9.57
C SER A 300 0.52 -15.46 9.52
N HIS A 301 0.47 -14.20 9.94
CA HIS A 301 -0.71 -13.33 9.92
C HIS A 301 -0.39 -12.03 9.19
N PHE A 302 -1.43 -11.37 8.68
CA PHE A 302 -1.31 -10.06 8.04
C PHE A 302 -2.14 -9.03 8.81
N VAL A 303 -1.49 -7.91 9.12
CA VAL A 303 -2.12 -6.74 9.73
C VAL A 303 -1.80 -5.51 8.90
N LEU A 304 -2.60 -4.45 9.05
CA LEU A 304 -2.38 -3.21 8.33
C LEU A 304 -1.71 -2.19 9.25
N ALA A 305 -0.48 -1.77 8.93
CA ALA A 305 0.18 -0.65 9.60
C ALA A 305 -0.44 0.67 9.18
N THR A 306 -0.65 1.56 10.15
CA THR A 306 -1.37 2.84 9.96
C THR A 306 -0.59 4.05 10.46
N GLY A 307 0.50 3.83 11.20
CA GLY A 307 1.34 4.88 11.73
C GLY A 307 2.17 4.42 12.91
N ARG A 308 2.70 5.36 13.69
CA ARG A 308 3.42 5.10 14.95
C ARG A 308 2.70 5.70 16.14
N ASP A 309 2.91 5.11 17.30
CA ASP A 309 2.54 5.75 18.56
C ASP A 309 3.28 7.09 18.70
N TYR A 310 2.63 8.06 19.30
CA TYR A 310 3.18 9.40 19.46
C TYR A 310 2.98 9.85 20.90
N PRO A 311 3.95 10.54 21.53
CA PRO A 311 5.22 11.05 20.97
C PRO A 311 6.37 10.06 20.97
N ALA A 312 6.22 8.89 21.58
CA ALA A 312 7.34 7.97 21.80
C ALA A 312 7.91 7.38 20.51
N GLU A 313 7.09 7.21 19.47
CA GLU A 313 7.47 6.54 18.23
C GLU A 313 8.30 5.28 18.53
N SER A 314 7.71 4.40 19.34
CA SER A 314 8.32 3.18 19.88
C SER A 314 7.76 1.91 19.23
N THR A 315 6.56 1.98 18.67
CA THR A 315 5.85 0.87 18.04
C THR A 315 4.98 1.33 16.87
N TRP A 316 4.47 0.37 16.10
CA TRP A 316 3.57 0.61 14.98
C TRP A 316 2.12 0.52 15.44
N LEU A 317 1.31 1.50 15.07
CA LEU A 317 -0.15 1.39 15.12
C LEU A 317 -0.62 0.47 14.01
N ILE A 318 -1.54 -0.43 14.34
CA ILE A 318 -2.05 -1.43 13.41
C ILE A 318 -3.58 -1.53 13.49
N ASN A 319 -4.19 -1.77 12.34
CA ASN A 319 -5.54 -2.31 12.23
C ASN A 319 -5.39 -3.83 11.99
N ASP A 320 -5.75 -4.61 13.00
CA ASP A 320 -5.63 -6.06 12.99
C ASP A 320 -6.96 -6.70 12.59
N PRO A 321 -7.02 -7.45 11.46
CA PRO A 321 -8.25 -8.10 11.03
C PRO A 321 -8.72 -9.20 12.00
N ALA A 322 -7.85 -9.73 12.86
CA ALA A 322 -8.26 -10.60 13.96
C ALA A 322 -8.99 -9.78 15.03
N GLY A 323 -10.33 -9.84 14.99
CA GLY A 323 -11.21 -9.09 15.88
C GLY A 323 -11.46 -7.63 15.45
N GLY A 324 -10.88 -7.16 14.34
CA GLY A 324 -11.06 -5.79 13.84
C GLY A 324 -10.52 -4.73 14.80
N GLN A 325 -9.42 -5.02 15.47
CA GLN A 325 -8.91 -4.19 16.56
C GLN A 325 -7.91 -3.16 16.07
N GLN A 326 -8.08 -1.92 16.51
CA GLN A 326 -7.03 -0.91 16.44
C GLN A 326 -6.15 -1.07 17.68
N THR A 327 -4.87 -1.33 17.47
CA THR A 327 -3.92 -1.62 18.55
C THR A 327 -2.49 -1.28 18.12
N THR A 328 -1.49 -1.78 18.84
CA THR A 328 -0.08 -1.63 18.48
C THR A 328 0.59 -2.97 18.24
N LEU A 329 1.65 -2.97 17.43
CA LEU A 329 2.47 -4.15 17.17
C LEU A 329 3.14 -4.65 18.46
N ALA A 330 3.53 -3.75 19.37
CA ALA A 330 4.07 -4.11 20.68
C ALA A 330 3.05 -4.86 21.55
N ALA A 331 1.77 -4.46 21.51
CA ALA A 331 0.74 -5.04 22.35
C ALA A 331 0.39 -6.51 21.99
N LYS A 332 0.54 -6.91 20.72
CA LYS A 332 0.13 -8.24 20.24
C LYS A 332 1.25 -9.10 19.65
N TYR A 333 2.29 -8.49 19.08
CA TYR A 333 3.26 -9.16 18.21
C TYR A 333 4.70 -8.91 18.63
N ASN A 334 4.94 -8.62 19.92
CA ASN A 334 6.26 -8.36 20.48
C ASN A 334 7.07 -7.29 19.71
N ASN A 335 6.36 -6.35 19.07
CA ASN A 335 6.92 -5.31 18.22
C ASN A 335 7.75 -5.84 17.04
N ARG A 336 7.39 -7.01 16.48
CA ARG A 336 8.10 -7.65 15.36
C ARG A 336 7.19 -7.85 14.15
N TYR A 337 7.75 -7.58 12.98
CA TYR A 337 7.19 -7.94 11.68
C TYR A 337 8.32 -8.47 10.79
N TYR A 338 7.95 -9.17 9.71
CA TYR A 338 8.92 -9.88 8.87
C TYR A 338 9.22 -9.13 7.57
N TYR A 339 8.18 -8.69 6.86
CA TYR A 339 8.25 -7.85 5.67
C TYR A 339 6.93 -7.11 5.48
N PHE A 340 6.88 -6.23 4.48
CA PHE A 340 5.68 -5.47 4.16
C PHE A 340 5.43 -5.37 2.66
N ARG A 341 4.20 -5.00 2.32
CA ARG A 341 3.69 -4.87 0.96
C ARG A 341 3.26 -3.43 0.70
N ARG A 342 3.83 -2.81 -0.33
CA ARG A 342 3.47 -1.48 -0.78
C ARG A 342 2.19 -1.55 -1.60
N PHE A 343 1.30 -0.61 -1.32
CA PHE A 343 0.16 -0.29 -2.17
C PHE A 343 0.19 1.20 -2.44
N THR A 344 0.05 1.59 -3.71
CA THR A 344 0.03 3.00 -4.12
C THR A 344 -1.31 3.33 -4.75
N GLY A 345 -1.80 4.55 -4.51
CA GLY A 345 -3.11 4.99 -4.95
C GLY A 345 -3.11 5.72 -6.31
N PRO A 346 -4.29 6.21 -6.73
CA PRO A 346 -4.49 6.85 -8.03
C PRO A 346 -3.78 8.21 -8.17
N GLU A 347 -3.30 8.80 -7.07
CA GLU A 347 -2.49 10.00 -7.06
C GLU A 347 -1.10 9.81 -7.72
N PHE A 348 -0.68 8.56 -7.92
CA PHE A 348 0.58 8.22 -8.59
C PHE A 348 0.36 7.83 -10.06
N THR A 349 1.30 8.24 -10.93
CA THR A 349 1.34 7.82 -12.34
C THR A 349 2.43 6.76 -12.53
N TRP A 350 2.12 5.71 -13.28
CA TRP A 350 3.01 4.56 -13.51
C TRP A 350 2.89 4.14 -14.96
N THR A 351 4.01 3.79 -15.58
CA THR A 351 4.06 3.29 -16.97
C THR A 351 3.63 1.83 -17.10
N ASP A 352 3.71 1.07 -16.02
CA ASP A 352 3.22 -0.30 -15.89
C ASP A 352 2.73 -0.49 -14.45
N ARG A 353 1.56 -1.12 -14.28
CA ARG A 353 0.87 -1.26 -12.98
C ARG A 353 0.48 -2.70 -12.66
N LEU A 354 0.55 -3.59 -13.64
CA LEU A 354 -0.11 -4.89 -13.56
C LEU A 354 0.75 -6.01 -14.12
N SER A 355 1.81 -5.71 -14.86
CA SER A 355 2.74 -6.74 -15.30
C SER A 355 3.53 -7.29 -14.12
N GLY A 356 3.73 -8.60 -14.12
CA GLY A 356 4.28 -9.32 -12.98
C GLY A 356 4.73 -10.72 -13.35
N LEU A 357 5.61 -11.26 -12.52
CA LEU A 357 5.99 -12.66 -12.57
C LEU A 357 5.89 -13.21 -11.15
N THR A 358 4.98 -14.14 -10.93
CA THR A 358 4.81 -14.83 -9.65
C THR A 358 5.23 -16.29 -9.80
N VAL A 359 6.12 -16.74 -8.91
CA VAL A 359 6.55 -18.13 -8.77
C VAL A 359 6.28 -18.58 -7.34
N ARG A 360 5.62 -19.73 -7.19
CA ARG A 360 5.36 -20.34 -5.88
C ARG A 360 5.91 -21.76 -5.88
N LEU A 361 6.68 -22.07 -4.86
CA LEU A 361 7.29 -23.36 -4.66
C LEU A 361 6.80 -23.94 -3.33
N TYR A 362 6.32 -25.16 -3.43
CA TYR A 362 5.86 -25.95 -2.30
C TYR A 362 6.89 -27.05 -2.04
N CYS A 363 7.47 -27.03 -0.83
CA CYS A 363 8.65 -27.78 -0.35
C CYS A 363 8.77 -29.25 -0.82
N PRO A 364 10.00 -29.84 -0.83
CA PRO A 364 11.22 -29.36 -0.15
C PRO A 364 12.33 -28.85 -1.09
N ALA A 365 12.29 -27.57 -1.44
CA ALA A 365 13.31 -26.93 -2.25
C ALA A 365 13.37 -25.40 -2.01
N GLU A 366 14.39 -24.76 -2.56
CA GLU A 366 14.56 -23.30 -2.64
C GLU A 366 14.61 -22.85 -4.12
N LEU A 367 14.32 -21.58 -4.38
CA LEU A 367 14.32 -21.00 -5.73
C LEU A 367 15.50 -20.05 -5.95
N VAL A 368 16.06 -20.09 -7.16
CA VAL A 368 16.88 -18.99 -7.73
C VAL A 368 16.36 -18.66 -9.12
N LEU A 369 15.85 -17.44 -9.31
CA LEU A 369 15.48 -16.89 -10.61
C LEU A 369 16.63 -16.04 -11.15
N THR A 370 16.98 -16.22 -12.42
CA THR A 370 17.90 -15.37 -13.18
C THR A 370 17.15 -14.70 -14.31
N ASP A 371 17.34 -13.38 -14.46
CA ASP A 371 16.69 -12.57 -15.48
C ASP A 371 17.50 -12.48 -16.80
N PRO A 372 16.95 -11.84 -17.86
CA PRO A 372 17.63 -11.72 -19.15
C PRO A 372 18.97 -10.97 -19.11
N GLN A 373 19.25 -10.22 -18.05
CA GLN A 373 20.52 -9.51 -17.85
C GLN A 373 21.51 -10.31 -16.97
N GLY A 374 21.14 -11.52 -16.55
CA GLY A 374 21.97 -12.37 -15.69
C GLY A 374 21.89 -12.00 -14.19
N ARG A 375 20.96 -11.13 -13.79
CA ARG A 375 20.74 -10.77 -12.38
C ARG A 375 19.89 -11.84 -11.71
N ARG A 376 20.13 -12.10 -10.43
CA ARG A 376 19.48 -13.18 -9.67
C ARG A 376 18.60 -12.70 -8.53
N THR A 377 17.58 -13.49 -8.20
CA THR A 377 16.80 -13.36 -6.96
C THR A 377 16.45 -14.72 -6.41
N GLY A 378 16.54 -14.90 -5.10
CA GLY A 378 16.21 -16.15 -4.42
C GLY A 378 17.31 -16.59 -3.48
N ARG A 379 17.34 -17.88 -3.14
CA ARG A 379 18.30 -18.46 -2.22
C ARG A 379 18.94 -19.72 -2.78
N ASP A 380 20.26 -19.75 -2.81
CA ASP A 380 21.04 -20.95 -3.08
C ASP A 380 21.39 -21.63 -1.75
N PRO A 381 20.78 -22.79 -1.43
CA PRO A 381 21.05 -23.49 -0.18
C PRO A 381 22.40 -24.24 -0.18
N LEU A 382 23.03 -24.46 -1.34
CA LEU A 382 24.33 -25.14 -1.45
C LEU A 382 25.47 -24.21 -1.07
N SER A 383 25.43 -22.96 -1.54
CA SER A 383 26.37 -21.91 -1.17
C SER A 383 25.93 -21.08 0.04
N ASN A 384 24.71 -21.33 0.56
CA ASN A 384 24.04 -20.52 1.57
C ASN A 384 24.07 -19.02 1.25
N THR A 385 23.75 -18.68 -0.01
CA THR A 385 23.77 -17.31 -0.53
C THR A 385 22.35 -16.87 -0.89
N GLU A 386 21.96 -15.68 -0.46
CA GLU A 386 20.73 -15.02 -0.90
C GLU A 386 21.06 -13.98 -1.99
N TYR A 387 20.23 -13.90 -3.03
CA TYR A 387 20.37 -12.99 -4.15
C TYR A 387 19.22 -12.00 -4.19
N GLU A 388 19.53 -10.72 -4.44
CA GLU A 388 18.58 -9.62 -4.52
C GLU A 388 18.93 -8.63 -5.66
N GLU A 389 19.43 -9.17 -6.77
CA GLU A 389 20.00 -8.40 -7.88
C GLU A 389 18.94 -7.93 -8.90
N ILE A 390 17.83 -8.66 -9.05
CA ILE A 390 16.74 -8.29 -9.98
C ILE A 390 15.94 -7.10 -9.39
N PRO A 391 15.79 -5.97 -10.10
CA PRO A 391 14.98 -4.85 -9.63
C PRO A 391 13.50 -5.23 -9.47
N GLY A 392 12.87 -4.80 -8.38
CA GLY A 392 11.45 -5.04 -8.14
C GLY A 392 11.08 -6.50 -7.84
N SER A 393 12.07 -7.37 -7.63
CA SER A 393 11.83 -8.74 -7.21
C SER A 393 11.78 -8.88 -5.69
N ALA A 394 11.20 -9.95 -5.17
CA ALA A 394 11.30 -10.37 -3.77
C ALA A 394 11.12 -11.88 -3.62
N TYR A 395 11.81 -12.48 -2.63
CA TYR A 395 11.71 -13.91 -2.30
C TYR A 395 11.45 -14.10 -0.80
N VAL A 396 10.33 -14.72 -0.43
CA VAL A 396 9.88 -14.84 0.96
C VAL A 396 9.05 -16.11 1.19
N ASP A 397 8.85 -16.46 2.47
CA ASP A 397 7.79 -17.39 2.89
C ASP A 397 6.45 -16.64 3.01
N ASP A 398 5.46 -17.07 2.22
CA ASP A 398 4.11 -16.48 2.12
C ASP A 398 3.00 -17.44 2.58
N SER A 399 3.36 -18.44 3.40
CA SER A 399 2.38 -19.28 4.09
C SER A 399 1.33 -18.45 4.84
N ILE A 400 0.12 -18.99 5.05
CA ILE A 400 -0.95 -18.39 5.89
C ILE A 400 -1.57 -19.48 6.77
N VAL A 401 -1.69 -19.22 8.06
CA VAL A 401 -2.30 -20.15 9.03
C VAL A 401 -3.78 -19.92 9.27
N ASP A 402 -4.44 -20.94 9.81
CA ASP A 402 -5.75 -20.80 10.47
C ASP A 402 -5.56 -20.06 11.81
N LEU A 403 -6.12 -18.87 11.94
CA LEU A 403 -6.03 -18.07 13.18
C LEU A 403 -6.89 -18.58 14.33
N VAL A 404 -7.86 -19.45 14.07
CA VAL A 404 -8.72 -20.02 15.13
C VAL A 404 -7.98 -21.16 15.84
N ASN A 405 -7.32 -22.02 15.08
CA ASN A 405 -6.68 -23.22 15.60
C ASN A 405 -5.14 -23.13 15.68
N GLU A 406 -4.56 -22.09 15.08
CA GLU A 406 -3.10 -21.83 14.99
C GLU A 406 -2.29 -23.04 14.51
N GLU A 407 -2.88 -23.80 13.59
CA GLU A 407 -2.26 -25.00 13.05
C GLU A 407 -1.09 -24.62 12.13
N PRO A 408 0.11 -25.20 12.34
CA PRO A 408 1.25 -24.94 11.47
C PRO A 408 0.97 -25.47 10.06
N VAL A 409 1.39 -24.70 9.05
CA VAL A 409 1.30 -25.06 7.63
C VAL A 409 2.70 -25.25 7.03
N PRO A 410 2.87 -26.04 5.96
CA PRO A 410 4.12 -26.07 5.22
C PRO A 410 4.50 -24.68 4.68
N PRO A 411 5.79 -24.32 4.63
CA PRO A 411 6.19 -23.03 4.09
C PRO A 411 5.92 -22.97 2.59
N ILE A 412 5.49 -21.79 2.13
CA ILE A 412 5.19 -21.51 0.73
C ILE A 412 6.23 -20.49 0.28
N MET A 413 7.22 -20.94 -0.49
CA MET A 413 8.26 -20.04 -0.97
C MET A 413 7.73 -19.30 -2.19
N SER A 414 7.65 -17.98 -2.08
CA SER A 414 7.07 -17.09 -3.08
C SER A 414 8.14 -16.14 -3.60
N LEU A 415 8.38 -16.20 -4.91
CA LEU A 415 9.20 -15.25 -5.65
C LEU A 415 8.30 -14.41 -6.54
N GLU A 416 8.34 -13.10 -6.38
CA GLU A 416 7.60 -12.16 -7.23
C GLU A 416 8.58 -11.20 -7.91
N VAL A 417 8.29 -10.79 -9.14
CA VAL A 417 8.97 -9.71 -9.86
C VAL A 417 7.91 -8.76 -10.39
N CYS A 418 7.90 -7.53 -9.87
CA CYS A 418 7.06 -6.45 -10.41
C CYS A 418 7.76 -5.78 -11.58
N GLU A 419 7.03 -5.45 -12.64
CA GLU A 419 7.58 -4.86 -13.88
C GLU A 419 8.75 -5.68 -14.47
N PRO A 420 8.59 -7.01 -14.63
CA PRO A 420 9.64 -7.87 -15.16
C PRO A 420 10.03 -7.44 -16.58
N MET A 421 11.33 -7.55 -16.88
CA MET A 421 11.85 -7.29 -18.22
C MET A 421 11.41 -8.38 -19.19
N ASP A 422 10.94 -8.01 -20.38
CA ASP A 422 10.72 -8.94 -21.48
C ASP A 422 12.02 -9.70 -21.83
N GLY A 423 11.94 -11.03 -21.96
CA GLY A 423 13.08 -11.86 -22.34
C GLY A 423 13.07 -13.25 -21.70
N THR A 424 14.22 -13.92 -21.79
CA THR A 424 14.43 -15.27 -21.26
C THR A 424 14.85 -15.25 -19.81
N TYR A 425 14.15 -16.01 -18.98
CA TYR A 425 14.46 -16.24 -17.58
C TYR A 425 14.90 -17.70 -17.37
N ILE A 426 15.72 -17.91 -16.35
CA ILE A 426 16.13 -19.23 -15.88
C ILE A 426 15.73 -19.36 -14.41
N LEU A 427 14.89 -20.33 -14.09
CA LEU A 427 14.48 -20.68 -12.74
C LEU A 427 15.14 -21.99 -12.32
N GLN A 428 15.85 -21.97 -11.21
CA GLN A 428 16.44 -23.14 -10.57
C GLN A 428 15.61 -23.50 -9.34
N VAL A 429 15.21 -24.77 -9.25
CA VAL A 429 14.62 -25.38 -8.05
C VAL A 429 15.70 -26.28 -7.43
N ILE A 430 16.14 -25.95 -6.23
CA ILE A 430 17.28 -26.60 -5.57
C ILE A 430 16.77 -27.38 -4.36
N GLY A 431 16.90 -28.70 -4.41
CA GLY A 431 16.38 -29.60 -3.38
C GLY A 431 17.07 -29.39 -2.03
N THR A 432 16.27 -29.28 -0.96
CA THR A 432 16.79 -29.13 0.42
C THR A 432 16.55 -30.38 1.27
N ASP A 433 15.58 -31.21 0.90
CA ASP A 433 15.29 -32.50 1.51
C ASP A 433 14.84 -33.50 0.42
N ALA A 434 14.76 -34.78 0.76
CA ALA A 434 14.15 -35.78 -0.12
C ALA A 434 12.62 -35.66 -0.08
N GLY A 435 11.98 -35.61 -1.25
CA GLY A 435 10.53 -35.52 -1.35
C GLY A 435 10.07 -35.20 -2.76
N ALA A 436 8.90 -34.61 -2.87
CA ALA A 436 8.40 -34.06 -4.12
C ALA A 436 7.97 -32.61 -3.88
N TYR A 437 8.16 -31.75 -4.89
CA TYR A 437 7.73 -30.36 -4.84
C TYR A 437 6.62 -30.10 -5.87
N SER A 438 5.83 -29.06 -5.60
CA SER A 438 4.93 -28.45 -6.59
C SER A 438 5.45 -27.06 -6.94
N LEU A 439 5.40 -26.71 -8.21
CA LEU A 439 5.85 -25.42 -8.75
C LEU A 439 4.72 -24.77 -9.54
N TYR A 440 4.41 -23.55 -9.15
CA TYR A 440 3.49 -22.68 -9.86
C TYR A 440 4.26 -21.49 -10.42
N LEU A 441 4.07 -21.18 -11.70
CA LEU A 441 4.62 -20.00 -12.35
C LEU A 441 3.53 -19.31 -13.17
N ARG A 442 3.31 -18.03 -12.87
CA ARG A 442 2.33 -17.17 -13.51
C ARG A 442 3.00 -15.90 -14.03
N PRO A 443 3.10 -15.71 -15.35
CA PRO A 443 3.46 -14.44 -15.95
C PRO A 443 2.19 -13.60 -16.16
N ALA A 444 2.18 -12.36 -15.68
CA ALA A 444 1.13 -11.39 -15.94
C ALA A 444 1.62 -10.33 -16.95
N ASP A 445 0.80 -10.06 -17.95
CA ASP A 445 1.01 -9.00 -18.94
C ASP A 445 0.58 -7.62 -18.39
N LYS A 446 0.70 -6.56 -19.19
CA LYS A 446 0.31 -5.19 -18.79
C LYS A 446 -1.18 -5.01 -18.45
N THR A 447 -2.03 -5.99 -18.74
CA THR A 447 -3.44 -6.01 -18.32
C THR A 447 -3.65 -6.76 -17.01
N GLY A 448 -2.58 -7.30 -16.41
CA GLY A 448 -2.65 -8.14 -15.20
C GLY A 448 -3.18 -9.54 -15.46
N ARG A 449 -3.30 -9.93 -16.73
CA ARG A 449 -3.82 -11.23 -17.16
C ARG A 449 -2.66 -12.14 -17.56
N SER A 450 -2.92 -13.44 -17.48
CA SER A 450 -1.97 -14.49 -17.87
C SER A 450 -2.61 -15.34 -18.94
N ALA A 451 -2.01 -15.41 -20.13
CA ALA A 451 -2.52 -16.25 -21.21
C ALA A 451 -2.28 -17.75 -20.95
N ALA A 452 -1.24 -18.07 -20.18
CA ALA A 452 -0.92 -19.43 -19.73
C ALA A 452 -0.17 -19.37 -18.39
N GLN A 453 -0.28 -20.46 -17.62
CA GLN A 453 0.42 -20.68 -16.35
C GLN A 453 1.11 -22.04 -16.40
N LEU A 454 2.20 -22.19 -15.67
CA LEU A 454 2.85 -23.48 -15.45
C LEU A 454 2.47 -23.98 -14.07
N LEU A 455 1.89 -25.17 -14.01
CA LEU A 455 1.66 -25.91 -12.78
C LEU A 455 2.33 -27.28 -12.93
N LEU A 456 3.28 -27.55 -12.05
CA LEU A 456 3.92 -28.84 -11.88
C LEU A 456 3.62 -29.33 -10.47
N SER A 457 3.24 -30.59 -10.33
CA SER A 457 2.90 -31.19 -9.04
C SER A 457 3.64 -32.51 -8.87
N GLU A 458 3.97 -32.84 -7.62
CA GLU A 458 4.61 -34.10 -7.24
C GLU A 458 5.91 -34.39 -8.02
N ILE A 459 6.73 -33.36 -8.27
CA ILE A 459 8.01 -33.53 -8.96
C ILE A 459 9.07 -34.01 -7.95
N PRO A 460 9.61 -35.23 -8.09
CA PRO A 460 10.54 -35.78 -7.12
C PRO A 460 11.85 -34.99 -7.11
N ILE A 461 12.38 -34.69 -5.93
CA ILE A 461 13.65 -33.99 -5.76
C ILE A 461 14.44 -34.60 -4.58
N SER A 462 15.76 -34.53 -4.67
CA SER A 462 16.69 -34.98 -3.63
C SER A 462 17.53 -33.80 -3.14
N PRO A 463 18.11 -33.87 -1.93
CA PRO A 463 18.99 -32.83 -1.42
C PRO A 463 20.12 -32.51 -2.41
N GLY A 464 20.24 -31.24 -2.77
CA GLY A 464 21.23 -30.72 -3.72
C GLY A 464 21.01 -31.05 -5.20
N ALA A 465 19.91 -31.70 -5.57
CA ALA A 465 19.50 -31.80 -6.97
C ALA A 465 19.01 -30.44 -7.47
N ILE A 466 19.34 -30.09 -8.72
CA ILE A 466 18.95 -28.81 -9.33
C ILE A 466 18.09 -29.09 -10.56
N HIS A 467 16.81 -28.71 -10.49
CA HIS A 467 15.94 -28.71 -11.66
C HIS A 467 15.91 -27.32 -12.28
N GLN A 468 16.23 -27.22 -13.56
CA GLN A 468 16.30 -25.94 -14.26
C GLN A 468 15.16 -25.79 -15.28
N TYR A 469 14.41 -24.70 -15.15
CA TYR A 469 13.33 -24.29 -16.05
C TYR A 469 13.74 -23.01 -16.76
N GLN A 470 13.72 -23.00 -18.08
CA GLN A 470 13.92 -21.81 -18.90
C GLN A 470 12.57 -21.39 -19.46
N PHE A 471 12.23 -20.11 -19.36
CA PHE A 471 10.98 -19.61 -19.93
C PHE A 471 11.10 -18.22 -20.53
N GLU A 472 10.26 -17.92 -21.52
CA GLU A 472 10.13 -16.58 -22.12
C GLU A 472 9.00 -15.81 -21.42
N TYR A 473 9.34 -14.62 -20.93
CA TYR A 473 8.38 -13.64 -20.44
C TYR A 473 8.21 -12.51 -21.46
N SER A 474 6.96 -12.07 -21.66
CA SER A 474 6.66 -10.80 -22.32
C SER A 474 5.47 -10.12 -21.65
N SER A 475 5.61 -8.81 -21.47
CA SER A 475 4.57 -7.93 -20.93
C SER A 475 3.47 -7.59 -21.95
N VAL A 476 3.61 -8.03 -23.20
CA VAL A 476 2.62 -7.81 -24.27
C VAL A 476 1.36 -8.63 -24.01
N PRO A 477 0.16 -8.02 -24.08
CA PRO A 477 -1.09 -8.71 -23.81
C PRO A 477 -1.30 -9.98 -24.65
N GLY A 478 -1.67 -11.07 -24.00
CA GLY A 478 -1.94 -12.36 -24.67
C GLY A 478 -0.70 -13.18 -25.05
N SER A 479 0.50 -12.77 -24.61
CA SER A 479 1.73 -13.54 -24.84
C SER A 479 1.67 -14.91 -24.15
N LEU A 480 1.99 -15.96 -24.90
CA LEU A 480 2.01 -17.33 -24.38
C LEU A 480 3.30 -17.61 -23.62
N LEU A 481 3.15 -18.25 -22.45
CA LEU A 481 4.29 -18.77 -21.70
C LEU A 481 4.92 -19.95 -22.47
N LYS A 482 6.19 -19.82 -22.84
CA LYS A 482 6.97 -20.93 -23.40
C LYS A 482 7.96 -21.40 -22.34
N VAL A 483 7.93 -22.69 -22.01
CA VAL A 483 8.81 -23.30 -21.00
C VAL A 483 9.61 -24.44 -21.64
N GLY A 484 10.92 -24.44 -21.39
CA GLY A 484 11.83 -25.56 -21.61
C GLY A 484 12.57 -25.88 -20.30
N GLY A 485 13.34 -26.96 -20.27
CA GLY A 485 14.10 -27.31 -19.07
C GLY A 485 15.18 -28.35 -19.34
N ASN A 486 16.19 -28.36 -18.47
CA ASN A 486 17.23 -29.37 -18.40
C ASN A 486 17.30 -29.88 -16.96
N PHE A 487 17.47 -31.20 -16.81
CA PHE A 487 17.63 -31.86 -15.51
C PHE A 487 19.08 -32.34 -15.43
N ASP A 488 19.85 -31.88 -14.45
CA ASP A 488 21.27 -32.23 -14.29
C ASP A 488 21.48 -33.62 -13.66
N GLY A 489 20.39 -34.40 -13.60
CA GLY A 489 20.23 -35.69 -12.94
C GLY A 489 21.53 -36.46 -12.73
N LYS A 490 22.09 -36.34 -11.52
CA LYS A 490 23.10 -37.29 -11.00
C LYS A 490 22.46 -38.65 -10.64
N GLY A 491 21.49 -39.10 -11.43
CA GLY A 491 20.83 -40.40 -11.31
C GLY A 491 21.77 -41.50 -11.80
N GLN A 492 22.04 -42.48 -10.95
CA GLN A 492 23.00 -43.56 -11.22
C GLN A 492 22.48 -44.63 -12.22
N ARG A 493 21.36 -44.44 -12.94
CA ARG A 493 20.85 -45.47 -13.87
C ARG A 493 20.39 -44.95 -15.24
N PRO A 494 20.66 -45.69 -16.34
CA PRO A 494 20.30 -45.32 -17.71
C PRO A 494 18.79 -45.11 -18.02
N SER A 495 17.89 -45.49 -17.11
CA SER A 495 16.44 -45.20 -17.21
C SER A 495 16.07 -43.76 -16.86
N ASP A 496 17.02 -43.00 -16.29
CA ASP A 496 16.75 -41.75 -15.57
C ASP A 496 16.97 -40.48 -16.42
N VAL A 497 17.22 -40.60 -17.73
CA VAL A 497 17.63 -39.44 -18.58
C VAL A 497 16.71 -39.17 -19.78
N ASN A 498 15.83 -40.10 -20.18
CA ASN A 498 15.21 -40.09 -21.52
C ASN A 498 13.68 -40.04 -21.60
N LYS A 499 12.98 -39.35 -20.69
CA LYS A 499 11.59 -38.92 -20.99
C LYS A 499 11.37 -37.44 -20.75
N PHE A 500 11.92 -36.71 -21.72
CA PHE A 500 11.61 -35.34 -22.11
C PHE A 500 10.18 -34.89 -21.80
N LEU A 501 10.05 -33.77 -21.07
CA LEU A 501 8.97 -32.80 -21.26
C LEU A 501 9.20 -32.14 -22.64
N SER A 502 8.81 -32.84 -23.70
CA SER A 502 8.69 -32.21 -25.02
C SER A 502 7.55 -31.20 -24.95
N TYR A 503 7.91 -29.92 -24.86
CA TYR A 503 7.05 -28.77 -25.09
C TYR A 503 5.71 -28.83 -24.37
N ALA A 504 5.67 -28.29 -23.15
CA ALA A 504 4.40 -27.83 -22.58
C ALA A 504 3.89 -26.65 -23.42
N ASN A 505 3.18 -26.96 -24.50
CA ASN A 505 2.26 -26.05 -25.17
C ASN A 505 0.84 -26.54 -24.86
N PRO A 506 0.18 -26.01 -23.81
CA PRO A 506 -1.18 -26.43 -23.44
C PRO A 506 -2.26 -25.77 -24.33
N LEU A 507 -2.01 -25.62 -25.62
CA LEU A 507 -3.01 -25.17 -26.60
C LEU A 507 -3.15 -26.18 -27.73
N GLN A 508 -3.87 -27.28 -27.46
CA GLN A 508 -4.70 -27.94 -28.47
C GLN A 508 -5.70 -28.88 -27.81
N ALA A 509 -6.95 -28.44 -27.74
CA ALA A 509 -8.09 -29.35 -27.64
C ALA A 509 -8.03 -30.34 -28.81
N ARG A 510 -8.08 -31.63 -28.52
CA ARG A 510 -8.53 -32.61 -29.50
C ARG A 510 -9.76 -33.31 -28.98
N VAL A 511 -10.87 -32.94 -29.61
CA VAL A 511 -12.07 -33.77 -29.70
C VAL A 511 -11.70 -35.03 -30.48
N GLN A 512 -11.83 -36.19 -29.83
CA GLN A 512 -12.58 -37.33 -30.34
C GLN A 512 -12.85 -38.31 -29.20
#